data_AF-A0A971BZM5-F1
#
_entry.id   AF-A0A971BZM5-F1
#
_cell.length_a   1.000
_cell.length_b   1.000
_cell.length_c   1.000
_cell.angle_alpha   90.00
_cell.angle_beta   90.00
_cell.angle_gamma   90.00
#
_symmetry.space_group_name_H-M   'P 1'
#
loop_
_entity.id
_entity.type
_entity.pdbx_description
1 polymer ?
#
loop_
_entity_poly.entity_id
_entity_poly.type
_entity_poly.pdbx_seq_one_letter_code
_entity_poly.pdbx_strand_id
1 'polypeptide(L)'
;MCLGDPTVRRLVSLASADLKRRLGPKSPVPEVKAVAPVDWPDAGLGCPEAGKLYAAVVTPGYRIELESGGVRYRYHTDRARVKLCTGGTSRA
;
A
#
# COMPACT_ATOMS: atom_id res chain seq x y z
N MET A 1 -9.81 -15.60 -13.87
CA MET A 1 -8.88 -14.57 -14.39
C MET A 1 -9.24 -13.24 -13.74
N CYS A 2 -8.42 -12.71 -12.82
CA CYS A 2 -8.82 -11.61 -11.90
C CYS A 2 -8.06 -10.28 -12.09
N LEU A 3 -7.32 -10.10 -13.19
CA LEU A 3 -6.61 -8.84 -13.51
C LEU A 3 -7.50 -7.79 -14.25
N GLY A 4 -8.82 -7.95 -14.17
CA GLY A 4 -9.80 -7.08 -14.81
C GLY A 4 -10.40 -5.99 -13.92
N ASP A 5 -10.08 -5.97 -12.62
CA ASP A 5 -10.76 -5.06 -11.69
C ASP A 5 -10.29 -3.60 -11.89
N PRO A 6 -11.18 -2.68 -12.32
CA PRO A 6 -10.81 -1.29 -12.56
C PRO A 6 -10.37 -0.57 -11.28
N THR A 7 -10.82 -1.04 -10.12
CA THR A 7 -10.43 -0.50 -8.81
C THR A 7 -8.95 -0.71 -8.58
N VAL A 8 -8.42 -1.91 -8.89
CA VAL A 8 -6.99 -2.23 -8.70
C VAL A 8 -6.10 -1.30 -9.54
N ARG A 9 -6.44 -1.08 -10.82
CA ARG A 9 -5.69 -0.17 -11.69
C ARG A 9 -5.65 1.25 -11.11
N ARG A 10 -6.78 1.72 -10.59
CA ARG A 10 -6.88 3.04 -9.94
C ARG A 10 -6.03 3.10 -8.67
N LEU A 11 -6.09 2.08 -7.82
CA LEU A 11 -5.32 2.01 -6.57
C LEU A 11 -3.81 1.98 -6.83
N VAL A 12 -3.37 1.21 -7.83
CA VAL A 12 -1.97 1.19 -8.27
C VAL A 12 -1.52 2.56 -8.76
N SER A 13 -2.32 3.23 -9.60
CA SER A 13 -2.00 4.58 -10.05
C SER A 13 -1.91 5.57 -8.89
N LEU A 14 -2.78 5.46 -7.88
CA LEU A 14 -2.73 6.28 -6.68
C LEU A 14 -1.48 5.98 -5.84
N ALA A 15 -1.14 4.70 -5.66
CA ALA A 15 0.03 4.25 -4.92
C ALA A 15 1.34 4.74 -5.57
N SER A 16 1.50 4.57 -6.88
CA SER A 16 2.67 5.03 -7.61
C SER A 16 2.81 6.55 -7.61
N ALA A 17 1.70 7.28 -7.75
CA ALA A 17 1.71 8.74 -7.66
C ALA A 17 2.07 9.23 -6.25
N ASP A 18 1.54 8.58 -5.22
CA ASP A 18 1.88 8.87 -3.82
C ASP A 18 3.37 8.60 -3.56
N LEU A 19 3.88 7.44 -3.99
CA LEU A 19 5.29 7.08 -3.82
C LEU A 19 6.20 8.07 -4.52
N LYS A 20 5.88 8.46 -5.76
CA LYS A 20 6.65 9.44 -6.53
C LYS A 20 6.65 10.83 -5.87
N ARG A 21 5.54 11.24 -5.24
CA ARG A 21 5.48 12.48 -4.45
C ARG A 21 6.35 12.40 -3.19
N ARG A 22 6.37 11.27 -2.51
CA ARG A 22 7.19 11.06 -1.29
C ARG A 22 8.68 11.00 -1.60
N LEU A 23 9.06 10.26 -2.63
CA LEU A 23 10.45 10.09 -3.04
C LEU A 23 10.99 11.30 -3.83
N GLY A 24 10.09 12.15 -4.34
CA GLY A 24 10.42 13.33 -5.13
C GLY A 24 10.69 13.03 -6.61
N PRO A 25 10.83 14.09 -7.44
CA PRO A 25 10.93 13.97 -8.90
C PRO A 25 12.23 13.32 -9.39
N LYS A 26 13.26 13.27 -8.53
CA LYS A 26 14.57 12.65 -8.84
C LYS A 26 14.60 11.15 -8.62
N SER A 27 13.60 10.60 -7.95
CA SER A 27 13.58 9.18 -7.65
C SER A 27 13.08 8.37 -8.85
N PRO A 28 13.60 7.14 -9.04
CA PRO A 28 13.23 6.30 -10.16
C PRO A 28 11.73 5.95 -10.13
N VAL A 29 11.20 5.68 -11.32
CA VAL A 29 9.78 5.35 -11.49
C VAL A 29 9.46 4.11 -10.63
N PRO A 30 8.46 4.19 -9.75
CA PRO A 30 8.08 3.04 -8.94
C PRO A 30 7.46 1.96 -9.82
N GLU A 31 8.06 0.77 -9.78
CA GLU A 31 7.58 -0.40 -10.49
C GLU A 31 6.66 -1.24 -9.61
N VAL A 32 5.57 -1.73 -10.18
CA VAL A 32 4.63 -2.60 -9.47
C VAL A 32 5.17 -4.03 -9.53
N LYS A 33 5.56 -4.57 -8.38
CA LYS A 33 6.07 -5.94 -8.28
C LYS A 33 4.95 -6.96 -8.13
N ALA A 34 3.96 -6.64 -7.30
CA ALA A 34 2.84 -7.55 -7.05
C ALA A 34 1.61 -6.77 -6.59
N VAL A 35 0.43 -7.30 -6.93
CA VAL A 35 -0.84 -6.85 -6.35
C VAL A 35 -1.67 -8.08 -5.99
N ALA A 36 -2.09 -8.16 -4.73
CA ALA A 36 -2.90 -9.25 -4.23
C ALA A 36 -4.10 -8.71 -3.44
N PRO A 37 -5.31 -9.27 -3.60
CA PRO A 37 -6.41 -9.01 -2.68
C PRO A 37 -6.06 -9.59 -1.30
N VAL A 38 -6.30 -8.81 -0.25
CA VAL A 38 -6.01 -9.19 1.15
C VAL A 38 -7.15 -8.72 2.03
N ASP A 39 -7.61 -9.60 2.91
CA ASP A 39 -8.55 -9.27 3.97
C ASP A 39 -7.76 -8.89 5.22
N TRP A 40 -7.81 -7.61 5.57
CA TRP A 40 -7.10 -7.09 6.73
C TRP A 40 -7.88 -7.39 8.00
N PRO A 41 -7.26 -7.92 9.07
CA PRO A 41 -7.96 -8.27 10.31
C PRO A 41 -8.46 -7.04 11.11
N ASP A 42 -7.99 -5.85 10.76
CA ASP A 42 -8.28 -4.59 11.43
C ASP A 42 -8.45 -3.43 10.44
N ALA A 43 -9.17 -2.38 10.86
CA ALA A 43 -9.34 -1.14 10.09
C ALA A 43 -8.03 -0.35 9.91
N GLY A 44 -6.95 -0.75 10.58
CA GLY A 44 -5.61 -0.22 10.37
C GLY A 44 -4.91 -0.80 9.14
N LEU A 45 -5.58 -1.71 8.42
CA LEU A 45 -5.07 -2.37 7.23
C LEU A 45 -3.71 -3.04 7.51
N GLY A 46 -3.54 -3.62 8.71
CA GLY A 46 -2.27 -4.21 9.13
C GLY A 46 -1.12 -3.19 9.31
N CYS A 47 -1.43 -1.90 9.38
CA CYS A 47 -0.46 -0.82 9.57
C CYS A 47 -0.90 0.14 10.69
N PRO A 48 -0.87 -0.33 11.96
CA PRO A 48 -1.28 0.46 13.10
C PRO A 48 -0.35 1.67 13.27
N GLU A 49 -0.91 2.88 13.20
CA GLU A 49 -0.20 4.08 13.64
C GLU A 49 -0.19 4.13 15.17
N ALA A 50 0.97 4.49 15.74
CA ALA A 50 1.11 4.66 17.18
C ALA A 50 0.08 5.69 17.70
N GLY A 51 -0.71 5.30 18.70
CA GLY A 51 -1.72 6.15 19.32
C GLY A 51 -3.12 6.11 18.68
N LYS A 52 -3.34 5.32 17.62
CA LYS A 52 -4.69 5.09 17.06
C LYS A 52 -5.23 3.73 17.46
N LEU A 53 -6.45 3.73 17.99
CA LEU A 53 -7.26 2.53 18.16
C LEU A 53 -7.96 2.22 16.84
N TYR A 54 -7.74 1.02 16.33
CA TYR A 54 -8.43 0.52 15.14
C TYR A 54 -9.45 -0.53 15.56
N ALA A 55 -10.62 -0.50 14.95
CA ALA A 55 -11.60 -1.56 15.13
C ALA A 55 -11.06 -2.87 14.54
N ALA A 56 -11.22 -3.97 15.27
CA ALA A 56 -10.90 -5.33 14.81
C ALA A 56 -11.97 -5.84 13.83
N VAL A 57 -12.13 -5.12 12.72
CA VAL A 57 -13.07 -5.44 11.66
C VAL A 57 -12.30 -5.92 10.44
N VAL A 58 -12.72 -7.08 9.91
CA VAL A 58 -12.15 -7.64 8.69
C VAL A 58 -12.47 -6.69 7.53
N THR A 59 -11.45 -6.00 7.05
CA THR A 59 -11.57 -4.99 5.99
C THR A 59 -11.01 -5.56 4.69
N PRO A 60 -11.86 -5.87 3.70
CA PRO A 60 -11.38 -6.36 2.40
C PRO A 60 -10.65 -5.24 1.67
N GLY A 61 -9.45 -5.54 1.18
CA GLY A 61 -8.57 -4.57 0.54
C GLY A 61 -7.60 -5.22 -0.44
N TYR A 62 -6.56 -4.47 -0.79
CA TYR A 62 -5.48 -4.94 -1.66
C TYR A 62 -4.12 -4.60 -1.06
N ARG A 63 -3.16 -5.49 -1.27
CA ARG A 63 -1.75 -5.27 -0.98
C ARG A 63 -1.01 -5.06 -2.30
N ILE A 64 -0.44 -3.87 -2.47
CA ILE A 64 0.33 -3.45 -3.63
C ILE A 64 1.79 -3.37 -3.19
N GLU A 65 2.67 -4.09 -3.88
CA GLU A 65 4.12 -4.01 -3.68
C GLU A 65 4.74 -3.18 -4.79
N LEU A 66 5.34 -2.06 -4.42
CA LEU A 66 6.07 -1.18 -5.33
C LEU A 66 7.57 -1.30 -5.04
N GLU A 67 8.41 -1.17 -6.06
CA GLU A 67 9.86 -1.11 -5.92
C GLU A 67 10.38 0.16 -6.62
N SER A 68 11.21 0.92 -5.93
CA SER A 68 11.84 2.11 -6.49
C SER A 68 13.28 2.17 -6.01
N GLY A 69 14.23 2.22 -6.94
CA GLY A 69 15.66 2.34 -6.63
C GLY A 69 16.21 1.19 -5.80
N GLY A 70 15.65 -0.02 -5.96
CA GLY A 70 16.02 -1.21 -5.18
C GLY A 70 15.37 -1.31 -3.80
N VAL A 71 14.53 -0.34 -3.42
CA VAL A 71 13.78 -0.36 -2.15
C VAL A 71 12.34 -0.77 -2.43
N ARG A 72 11.86 -1.76 -1.66
CA ARG A 72 10.47 -2.24 -1.75
C ARG A 72 9.57 -1.53 -0.75
N TYR A 73 8.47 -1.00 -1.26
CA TYR A 73 7.44 -0.28 -0.55
C TYR A 73 6.12 -1.06 -0.62
N ARG A 74 5.57 -1.38 0.55
CA ARG A 74 4.29 -2.07 0.67
C ARG A 74 3.19 -1.05 0.87
N TYR A 75 2.23 -1.02 -0.04
CA TYR A 75 1.04 -0.19 0.02
C TYR A 75 -0.16 -1.07 0.35
N HIS A 76 -0.83 -0.73 1.43
CA HIS A 76 -2.05 -1.39 1.86
C HIS A 76 -3.21 -0.47 1.51
N THR A 77 -4.18 -1.00 0.79
CA THR A 77 -5.34 -0.24 0.37
C THR A 77 -6.59 -0.87 0.97
N ASP A 78 -7.53 -0.02 1.34
CA ASP A 78 -8.93 -0.43 1.38
C ASP A 78 -9.54 -0.19 -0.01
N ARG A 79 -10.82 -0.51 -0.19
CA ARG A 79 -11.53 -0.29 -1.47
C ARG A 79 -11.73 1.20 -1.83
N ALA A 80 -11.28 2.13 -0.99
CA ALA A 80 -11.46 3.57 -1.11
C ALA A 80 -10.14 4.39 -1.05
N ARG A 81 -9.13 3.97 -0.28
CA ARG A 81 -7.90 4.72 0.01
C ARG A 81 -6.66 3.82 -0.02
N VAL A 82 -5.52 4.43 -0.33
CA VAL A 82 -4.20 3.80 -0.32
C VAL A 82 -3.35 4.35 0.83
N LYS A 83 -2.71 3.46 1.59
CA LYS A 83 -1.81 3.81 2.70
C LYS A 83 -0.47 3.10 2.50
N LEU A 84 0.62 3.88 2.52
CA LEU A 84 1.96 3.30 2.54
C LEU A 84 2.18 2.66 3.92
N CYS A 85 2.42 1.34 3.93
CA CYS A 85 2.80 0.62 5.12
C CYS A 85 4.30 0.33 5.12
N THR A 86 5.06 1.19 5.81
CA THR A 86 6.50 0.97 6.05
C THR A 86 6.72 0.19 7.33
N GLY A 87 6.11 -1.00 7.44
CA GLY A 87 6.31 -1.86 8.61
C GLY A 87 7.72 -2.42 8.64
N GLY A 88 8.61 -1.81 9.44
CA GLY A 88 9.76 -2.49 10.05
C GLY A 88 11.16 -1.99 9.72
N THR A 89 11.50 -0.75 10.07
CA THR A 89 12.78 -0.51 10.74
C THR A 89 12.50 0.27 12.01
N SER A 90 12.17 -0.46 13.07
CA SER A 90 12.71 -0.11 14.38
C SER A 90 14.22 -0.09 14.22
N ARG A 91 14.79 1.10 14.04
CA ARG A 91 16.22 1.33 14.18
C ARG A 91 16.42 2.03 15.52
N ALA A 92 17.18 1.35 16.37
CA ALA A 92 17.60 1.68 17.75
C ALA A 92 16.56 1.38 18.84
#